data_AF-A0AA88JU28-F1
#
_entry.id   AF-A0AA88JU28-F1
#
_cell.length_a   1.000
_cell.length_b   1.000
_cell.length_c   1.000
_cell.angle_alpha   90.00
_cell.angle_beta   90.00
_cell.angle_gamma   90.00
#
_symmetry.space_group_name_H-M   'P 1'
#
loop_
_entity.id
_entity.type
_entity.pdbx_description
1 polymer ?
#
loop_
_entity_poly.entity_id
_entity_poly.type
_entity_poly.pdbx_seq_one_letter_code
_entity_poly.pdbx_strand_id
1 'polypeptide(L)' 'MSPVHDYLSALKERRRKLVIQAAECGELAAILKDLATVQLAITAFEAVAYEKDAAHHFDAAMS' A
#
# COMPACT_ATOMS: atom_id res chain seq x y z
N MET A 1 10.14 -0.89 14.10
CA MET A 1 9.19 -1.10 12.98
C MET A 1 9.76 -0.42 11.75
N SER A 2 9.62 -1.02 10.57
CA SER A 2 10.12 -0.43 9.32
C SER A 2 9.19 0.70 8.88
N PRO A 3 9.69 1.90 8.59
CA PRO A 3 8.88 3.02 8.08
C PRO A 3 8.08 2.67 6.83
N VAL A 4 8.55 1.71 6.03
CA VAL A 4 7.86 1.19 4.84
C VAL A 4 6.58 0.44 5.23
N HIS A 5 6.63 -0.40 6.25
CA HIS A 5 5.45 -1.16 6.71
C HIS A 5 4.43 -0.27 7.42
N ASP A 6 4.88 0.74 8.17
CA ASP A 6 3.99 1.70 8.83
C ASP A 6 3.22 2.53 7.79
N TYR A 7 3.92 3.04 6.78
CA TYR A 7 3.31 3.78 5.69
C TYR A 7 2.37 2.90 4.84
N LEU A 8 2.77 1.66 4.54
CA LEU A 8 1.93 0.70 3.83
C LEU A 8 0.62 0.41 4.58
N SER A 9 0.68 0.30 5.91
CA SER A 9 -0.49 0.10 6.77
C SER A 9 -1.44 1.30 6.70
N ALA A 10 -0.89 2.53 6.74
CA ALA A 10 -1.67 3.76 6.60
C ALA A 10 -2.35 3.85 5.21
N LEU A 11 -1.65 3.47 4.13
CA LEU A 11 -2.23 3.45 2.79
C LEU A 11 -3.37 2.43 2.67
N LYS A 12 -3.22 1.23 3.22
CA LYS A 12 -4.25 0.19 3.23
C LYS A 12 -5.51 0.65 3.98
N GLU A 13 -5.33 1.35 5.09
CA GLU A 13 -6.45 1.95 5.84
C GLU A 13 -7.12 3.08 5.05
N ARG A 14 -6.36 3.96 4.41
CA ARG A 14 -6.93 5.02 3.55
C ARG A 14 -7.73 4.44 2.39
N ARG A 15 -7.22 3.39 1.73
CA ARG A 15 -7.94 2.67 0.67
C ARG A 15 -9.27 2.12 1.17
N ARG A 16 -9.27 1.47 2.35
CA ARG A 16 -10.50 0.93 2.97
C ARG A 16 -11.54 2.03 3.17
N LYS A 17 -11.15 3.18 3.72
CA LYS A 17 -12.06 4.32 3.93
C LYS A 17 -12.66 4.83 2.62
N LEU A 18 -11.85 4.93 1.57
CA LEU A 18 -12.33 5.35 0.24
C LEU A 18 -13.35 4.34 -0.33
N VAL A 19 -13.08 3.03 -0.23
CA VAL A 19 -14.04 2.01 -0.70
C VAL A 19 -15.37 2.10 0.04
N ILE A 20 -15.34 2.27 1.37
CA ILE A 20 -16.55 2.45 2.17
C ILE A 20 -17.31 3.69 1.70
N GLN A 21 -16.62 4.83 1.54
CA GLN A 21 -17.23 6.05 1.04
C GLN A 21 -17.87 5.88 -0.36
N ALA A 22 -17.21 5.16 -1.29
CA ALA A 22 -17.80 4.86 -2.59
C ALA A 22 -19.09 4.04 -2.47
N ALA A 23 -19.10 3.04 -1.59
CA ALA A 23 -20.23 2.16 -1.39
C ALA A 23 -21.41 2.87 -0.73
N GLU A 24 -21.14 3.74 0.25
CA GLU A 24 -22.15 4.47 1.01
C GLU A 24 -22.75 5.64 0.22
N CYS A 25 -21.91 6.39 -0.52
CA CYS A 25 -22.36 7.58 -1.24
C CYS A 25 -22.79 7.29 -2.69
N GLY A 26 -22.46 6.12 -3.24
CA GLY A 26 -22.72 5.80 -4.65
C GLY A 26 -21.84 6.59 -5.63
N GLU A 27 -20.82 7.30 -5.14
CA GLU A 27 -19.98 8.22 -5.91
C GLU A 27 -18.64 7.61 -6.34
N LEU A 28 -18.67 6.37 -6.86
CA LEU A 28 -17.44 5.68 -7.28
C LEU A 28 -16.62 6.52 -8.27
N ALA A 29 -17.27 7.18 -9.23
CA ALA A 29 -16.60 8.01 -10.23
C ALA A 29 -15.87 9.22 -9.60
N ALA A 30 -16.44 9.83 -8.56
CA ALA A 30 -15.84 10.99 -7.90
C ALA A 30 -14.56 10.61 -7.15
N ILE A 31 -14.52 9.41 -6.55
CA ILE A 31 -13.39 8.95 -5.74
C ILE A 31 -12.41 8.04 -6.49
N LEU A 32 -12.71 7.65 -7.73
CA LEU A 32 -11.94 6.67 -8.49
C LEU A 32 -10.47 7.09 -8.64
N LYS A 33 -10.23 8.37 -8.89
CA LYS A 33 -8.89 8.94 -9.01
C LYS A 33 -8.09 8.77 -7.71
N ASP A 34 -8.70 9.07 -6.57
CA ASP A 34 -8.05 8.95 -5.27
C ASP A 34 -7.79 7.48 -4.93
N LEU A 35 -8.76 6.61 -5.19
CA LEU A 35 -8.64 5.17 -4.97
C LEU A 35 -7.50 4.58 -5.81
N ALA A 36 -7.41 4.94 -7.10
CA ALA A 36 -6.35 4.50 -7.99
C ALA A 36 -4.97 5.00 -7.53
N THR A 37 -4.88 6.26 -7.08
CA THR A 37 -3.63 6.85 -6.56
C THR A 37 -3.14 6.10 -5.33
N VAL A 38 -4.03 5.82 -4.38
CA VAL A 38 -3.68 5.05 -3.17
C VAL A 38 -3.27 3.62 -3.54
N GLN A 39 -3.96 2.98 -4.48
CA GLN A 39 -3.63 1.62 -4.91
C GLN A 39 -2.25 1.55 -5.59
N LEU A 40 -1.90 2.53 -6.45
CA LEU A 40 -0.57 2.63 -7.04
C LEU A 40 0.51 2.81 -5.98
N ALA A 41 0.26 3.65 -4.97
CA ALA A 41 1.19 3.83 -3.85
C ALA A 41 1.37 2.52 -3.06
N ILE A 42 0.30 1.78 -2.77
CA ILE A 42 0.38 0.47 -2.10
C ILE A 42 1.29 -0.48 -2.89
N THR A 43 1.06 -0.61 -4.21
CA THR A 43 1.86 -1.49 -5.06
C THR A 43 3.33 -1.10 -5.07
N ALA A 44 3.66 0.19 -5.13
CA ALA A 44 5.05 0.66 -5.09
C ALA A 44 5.73 0.34 -3.74
N PHE A 45 5.04 0.56 -2.63
CA PHE A 45 5.58 0.27 -1.29
C PHE A 45 5.70 -1.24 -1.03
N GLU A 46 4.79 -2.07 -1.55
CA GLU A 46 4.88 -3.53 -1.47
C GLU A 46 6.09 -4.05 -2.25
N ALA A 47 6.38 -3.49 -3.43
CA ALA A 47 7.58 -3.84 -4.19
C ALA A 47 8.87 -3.51 -3.42
N VAL A 48 8.96 -2.31 -2.84
CA VAL A 48 10.12 -1.91 -2.02
C VAL A 48 10.28 -2.79 -0.79
N ALA A 49 9.18 -3.14 -0.12
CA ALA A 49 9.23 -4.05 1.04
C ALA A 49 9.77 -5.43 0.63
N TYR A 50 9.24 -5.98 -0.47
CA TYR A 50 9.68 -7.27 -1.00
C TYR A 50 11.16 -7.29 -1.38
N GLU A 51 11.64 -6.26 -2.09
CA GLU A 51 13.06 -6.17 -2.47
C GLU A 51 13.99 -6.05 -1.26
N LYS A 52 13.58 -5.31 -0.22
CA LYS A 52 14.34 -5.21 1.03
C LYS A 52 14.40 -6.55 1.76
N ASP A 53 13.26 -7.24 1.87
CA ASP A 53 13.21 -8.55 2.52
C ASP A 53 14.07 -9.56 1.76
N ALA A 54 14.01 -9.55 0.42
CA ALA A 54 14.87 -10.40 -0.42
C ALA A 54 16.36 -10.10 -0.20
N ALA A 55 16.77 -8.82 -0.18
CA ALA A 55 18.15 -8.43 0.08
C ALA A 55 18.64 -8.93 1.46
N HIS A 56 17.82 -8.77 2.50
CA HIS A 56 18.13 -9.27 3.84
C HIS A 56 18.29 -10.80 3.89
N HIS A 57 17.46 -11.54 3.14
CA HIS A 57 17.59 -12.99 3.04
C HIS A 57 18.85 -13.42 2.27
N PHE A 58 19.24 -12.69 1.21
CA PHE A 58 20.49 -12.95 0.50
C PHE A 58 21.73 -12.70 1.37
N ASP A 59 21.79 -11.58 2.09
CA ASP A 59 22.90 -11.27 3.00
C ASP A 59 23.02 -12.29 4.13
N ALA A 60 21.88 -12.73 4.69
CA ALA A 60 21.83 -13.75 5.74
C ALA A 60 22.25 -15.15 5.25
N ALA A 61 22.05 -15.48 3.97
CA ALA A 61 22.49 -16.75 3.39
C ALA A 61 23.99 -16.77 3.01
N MET A 62 24.62 -15.59 2.91
CA MET A 62 26.03 -15.42 2.54
C MET A 62 26.97 -15.25 3.75
N SER A 63 26.43 -15.15 4.97
CA SER A 63 27.18 -15.05 6.24
C SER A 63 27.18 -16.37 6.99
#